data_AF-A0A950Q238-F1
#
_entry.id   AF-A0A950Q238-F1
#
_cell.length_a   1.000
_cell.length_b   1.000
_cell.length_c   1.000
_cell.angle_alpha   90.00
_cell.angle_beta   90.00
_cell.angle_gamma   90.00
#
_symmetry.space_group_name_H-M   'P 1'
#
loop_
_entity.id
_entity.type
_entity.pdbx_description
1 polymer ?
#
loop_
_entity_poly.entity_id
_entity_poly.type
_entity_poly.pdbx_seq_one_letter_code
_entity_poly.pdbx_strand_id
1 'polypeptide(L)'
;MSVDRLKEAVLALRVALDDERLVLPFDNEQERRNWMYWPAPRQGVPFSDLSSDQQQLAFGIVAAVLSLPAYAKVTTIIGLEEVLREMELGGRGRRRPDGLPRDPSKYFTTLFGDAGGIGPWGWRFEGHHVSLHVTVVDGEVASTPCFLGSNPAEVVHGDRVVLRPLAEEEDTGRALLEALPADQRKRALIDDRAPDDILTFNSPRVGVDLSGGVALADLSGSARSIADALVDLHVDRVKFPVDTDTSDVHFAWAGSPERGSHHYYRLSGSRFLVEYDNTQNDANHAHSVWRDPANDFGDDLLRRHLTEDHGA
;
A
#
# COMPACT_ATOMS: atom_id res chain seq x y z
N MET A 1 3.83 -15.89 -10.27
CA MET A 1 5.32 -15.84 -10.29
C MET A 1 5.79 -16.55 -9.03
N SER A 2 6.84 -17.39 -9.07
CA SER A 2 7.20 -18.19 -7.88
C SER A 2 7.97 -17.36 -6.84
N VAL A 3 7.85 -17.78 -5.58
CA VAL A 3 8.65 -17.30 -4.44
C VAL A 3 10.15 -17.36 -4.72
N ASP A 4 10.59 -18.30 -5.56
CA ASP A 4 11.99 -18.45 -5.94
C ASP A 4 12.56 -17.19 -6.58
N ARG A 5 11.80 -16.53 -7.48
CA ARG A 5 12.28 -15.31 -8.12
C ARG A 5 12.41 -14.14 -7.14
N LEU A 6 11.55 -14.09 -6.13
CA LEU A 6 11.69 -13.11 -5.05
C LEU A 6 12.93 -13.44 -4.20
N LYS A 7 13.11 -14.70 -3.83
CA LYS A 7 14.28 -15.19 -3.08
C LYS A 7 15.59 -14.90 -3.83
N GLU A 8 15.66 -15.14 -5.13
CA GLU A 8 16.80 -14.81 -5.99
C GLU A 8 17.12 -13.31 -5.96
N ALA A 9 16.10 -12.45 -6.11
CA ALA A 9 16.30 -10.99 -6.08
C ALA A 9 16.81 -10.50 -4.71
N VAL A 10 16.26 -11.03 -3.62
CA VAL A 10 16.70 -10.72 -2.25
C VAL A 10 18.14 -11.16 -2.01
N LEU A 11 18.48 -12.39 -2.40
CA LEU A 11 19.84 -12.92 -2.24
C LEU A 11 20.86 -12.14 -3.08
N ALA A 12 20.48 -11.69 -4.29
CA ALA A 12 21.34 -10.86 -5.12
C ALA A 12 21.66 -9.52 -4.44
N LEU A 13 20.67 -8.84 -3.85
CA LEU A 13 20.92 -7.62 -3.06
C LEU A 13 21.79 -7.93 -1.83
N ARG A 14 21.49 -9.01 -1.09
CA ARG A 14 22.23 -9.39 0.12
C ARG A 14 23.72 -9.66 -0.16
N VAL A 15 24.04 -10.28 -1.29
CA VAL A 15 25.42 -10.52 -1.72
C VAL A 15 26.12 -9.23 -2.13
N ALA A 16 25.40 -8.29 -2.76
CA ALA A 16 25.97 -7.04 -3.24
C ALA A 16 26.10 -5.94 -2.16
N LEU A 17 25.45 -6.10 -1.01
CA LEU A 17 25.38 -5.10 0.05
C LEU A 17 25.86 -5.66 1.39
N ASP A 18 27.09 -5.29 1.76
CA ASP A 18 27.70 -5.59 3.06
C ASP A 18 27.38 -4.47 4.07
N ASP A 19 26.12 -4.46 4.55
CA ASP A 19 25.63 -3.51 5.55
C ASP A 19 24.75 -4.23 6.57
N GLU A 20 25.12 -4.17 7.85
CA GLU A 20 24.37 -4.83 8.94
C GLU A 20 22.96 -4.25 9.12
N ARG A 21 22.72 -3.00 8.72
CA ARG A 21 21.39 -2.37 8.78
C ARG A 21 20.39 -3.04 7.85
N LEU A 22 20.85 -3.75 6.82
CA LEU A 22 19.97 -4.40 5.85
C LEU A 22 19.13 -5.50 6.48
N VAL A 23 19.68 -6.22 7.47
CA VAL A 23 19.07 -7.46 7.99
C VAL A 23 18.75 -7.30 9.47
N LEU A 24 17.49 -7.48 9.82
CA LEU A 24 17.01 -7.58 11.18
C LEU A 24 16.59 -9.02 11.52
N PRO A 25 16.58 -9.41 12.81
CA PRO A 25 16.01 -10.69 13.22
C PRO A 25 14.54 -10.82 12.83
N PHE A 26 14.10 -12.00 12.39
CA PHE A 26 12.70 -12.22 12.00
C PHE A 26 11.74 -12.13 13.18
N ASP A 27 12.18 -12.54 14.36
CA ASP A 27 11.45 -12.49 15.63
C ASP A 27 11.35 -11.06 16.21
N ASN A 28 11.94 -10.06 15.56
CA ASN A 28 11.70 -8.65 15.88
C ASN A 28 10.31 -8.22 15.38
N GLU A 29 9.26 -8.70 16.06
CA GLU A 29 7.87 -8.42 15.70
C GLU A 29 7.53 -6.93 15.72
N GLN A 30 8.12 -6.18 16.66
CA GLN A 30 7.92 -4.74 16.76
C GLN A 30 8.31 -4.06 15.45
N GLU A 31 9.49 -4.38 14.92
CA GLU A 31 9.98 -3.75 13.70
C GLU A 31 9.32 -4.34 12.44
N ARG A 32 9.05 -5.65 12.36
CA ARG A 32 8.30 -6.22 11.21
C ARG A 32 6.94 -5.55 11.00
N ARG A 33 6.28 -5.17 12.11
CA ARG A 33 4.97 -4.52 12.12
C ARG A 33 5.05 -2.98 12.17
N ASN A 34 6.25 -2.40 12.23
CA ASN A 34 6.47 -0.96 12.18
C ASN A 34 6.48 -0.49 10.72
N TRP A 35 5.62 0.45 10.38
CA TRP A 35 5.57 1.05 9.05
C TRP A 35 5.02 2.46 9.12
N MET A 36 5.47 3.32 8.20
CA MET A 36 5.10 4.73 8.17
C MET A 36 4.96 5.16 6.72
N TYR A 37 3.81 5.71 6.34
CA TYR A 37 3.60 6.28 5.00
C TYR A 37 3.89 7.78 4.91
N TRP A 38 4.15 8.44 6.05
CA TRP A 38 4.62 9.82 6.13
C TRP A 38 6.14 9.91 6.34
N PRO A 39 6.77 11.09 6.27
CA PRO A 39 8.20 11.23 6.57
C PRO A 39 8.50 10.90 8.03
N ALA A 40 9.30 9.84 8.26
CA ALA A 40 9.71 9.39 9.59
C ALA A 40 11.09 8.70 9.51
N PRO A 41 11.84 8.62 10.63
CA PRO A 41 12.99 7.73 10.74
C PRO A 41 12.58 6.27 10.50
N ARG A 42 13.42 5.50 9.81
CA ARG A 42 13.16 4.10 9.42
C ARG A 42 14.39 3.24 9.66
N GLN A 43 14.16 1.95 9.88
CA GLN A 43 15.21 0.93 9.86
C GLN A 43 15.50 0.49 8.41
N GLY A 44 16.60 -0.23 8.23
CA GLY A 44 17.07 -0.65 6.91
C GLY A 44 18.13 0.26 6.32
N VAL A 45 18.48 -0.01 5.08
CA VAL A 45 19.44 0.80 4.32
C VAL A 45 18.67 1.77 3.43
N PRO A 46 18.86 3.10 3.58
CA PRO A 46 18.27 4.06 2.67
C PRO A 46 18.92 4.00 1.29
N PHE A 47 18.15 4.29 0.25
CA PHE A 47 18.66 4.35 -1.13
C PHE A 47 19.75 5.40 -1.31
N SER A 48 19.79 6.44 -0.46
CA SER A 48 20.88 7.41 -0.39
C SER A 48 22.25 6.81 -0.10
N ASP A 49 22.29 5.64 0.55
CA ASP A 49 23.51 4.96 0.95
C ASP A 49 23.90 3.83 -0.04
N LEU A 50 23.03 3.54 -1.03
CA LEU A 50 23.23 2.48 -2.02
C LEU A 50 23.93 3.02 -3.28
N SER A 51 24.81 2.21 -3.86
CA SER A 51 25.32 2.43 -5.22
C SER A 51 24.21 2.26 -6.27
N SER A 52 24.41 2.76 -7.49
CA SER A 52 23.43 2.59 -8.57
C SER A 52 23.12 1.13 -8.88
N ASP A 53 24.10 0.23 -8.76
CA ASP A 53 23.89 -1.22 -8.96
C ASP A 53 23.07 -1.82 -7.81
N GLN A 54 23.34 -1.41 -6.57
CA GLN A 54 22.56 -1.85 -5.39
C GLN A 54 21.12 -1.32 -5.43
N GLN A 55 20.89 -0.08 -5.89
CA GLN A 55 19.55 0.46 -6.10
C GLN A 55 18.78 -0.34 -7.17
N GLN A 56 19.43 -0.74 -8.26
CA GLN A 56 18.82 -1.60 -9.28
C GLN A 56 18.42 -2.97 -8.71
N LEU A 57 19.27 -3.56 -7.87
CA LEU A 57 18.94 -4.82 -7.18
C LEU A 57 17.76 -4.67 -6.23
N ALA A 58 17.70 -3.58 -5.46
CA ALA A 58 16.58 -3.28 -4.58
C ALA A 58 15.27 -3.06 -5.37
N PHE A 59 15.30 -2.32 -6.48
CA PHE A 59 14.16 -2.22 -7.41
C PHE A 59 13.83 -3.56 -8.07
N GLY A 60 14.81 -4.46 -8.24
CA GLY A 60 14.59 -5.84 -8.68
C GLY A 60 13.70 -6.63 -7.71
N ILE A 61 13.82 -6.40 -6.40
CA ILE A 61 12.94 -6.98 -5.38
C ILE A 61 11.53 -6.39 -5.51
N VAL A 62 11.41 -5.05 -5.59
CA VAL A 62 10.11 -4.38 -5.83
C VAL A 62 9.41 -4.93 -7.08
N ALA A 63 10.17 -5.14 -8.17
CA ALA A 63 9.68 -5.72 -9.41
C ALA A 63 9.35 -7.22 -9.29
N ALA A 64 9.94 -7.96 -8.36
CA ALA A 64 9.57 -9.35 -8.09
C ALA A 64 8.25 -9.44 -7.31
N VAL A 65 7.96 -8.45 -6.46
CA VAL A 65 6.73 -8.39 -5.66
C VAL A 65 5.54 -7.87 -6.47
N LEU A 66 5.72 -6.75 -7.17
CA LEU A 66 4.62 -6.01 -7.77
C LEU A 66 4.32 -6.43 -9.21
N SER A 67 3.06 -6.31 -9.60
CA SER A 67 2.65 -6.34 -11.02
C SER A 67 3.26 -5.16 -11.78
N LEU A 68 3.27 -5.24 -13.12
CA LEU A 68 3.84 -4.16 -13.94
C LEU A 68 3.12 -2.81 -13.73
N PRO A 69 1.78 -2.75 -13.68
CA PRO A 69 1.07 -1.50 -13.37
C PRO A 69 1.42 -0.96 -11.97
N ALA A 70 1.43 -1.81 -10.94
CA ALA A 70 1.76 -1.37 -9.58
C ALA A 70 3.21 -0.93 -9.43
N TYR A 71 4.16 -1.59 -10.10
CA TYR A 71 5.55 -1.14 -10.16
C TYR A 71 5.67 0.25 -10.79
N ALA A 72 4.93 0.51 -11.87
CA ALA A 72 4.89 1.83 -12.51
C ALA A 72 4.28 2.91 -11.58
N LYS A 73 3.22 2.56 -10.82
CA LYS A 73 2.67 3.45 -9.78
C LYS A 73 3.74 3.78 -8.73
N VAL A 74 4.41 2.78 -8.16
CA VAL A 74 5.46 2.98 -7.14
C VAL A 74 6.60 3.87 -7.64
N THR A 75 7.15 3.61 -8.83
CA THR A 75 8.26 4.43 -9.35
C THR A 75 7.82 5.85 -9.68
N THR A 76 6.57 6.03 -10.12
CA THR A 76 5.99 7.37 -10.32
C THR A 76 5.84 8.12 -9.00
N ILE A 77 5.31 7.46 -7.96
CA ILE A 77 5.15 8.03 -6.61
C ILE A 77 6.52 8.45 -6.04
N ILE A 78 7.53 7.60 -6.15
CA ILE A 78 8.91 7.93 -5.75
C ILE A 78 9.42 9.16 -6.50
N GLY A 79 9.17 9.24 -7.81
CA GLY A 79 9.56 10.38 -8.63
C GLY A 79 8.82 11.68 -8.29
N LEU A 80 7.58 11.58 -7.80
CA LEU A 80 6.78 12.75 -7.39
C LEU A 80 7.36 13.49 -6.18
N GLU A 81 8.23 12.86 -5.37
CA GLU A 81 8.94 13.55 -4.29
C GLU A 81 9.69 14.80 -4.78
N GLU A 82 10.26 14.74 -5.99
CA GLU A 82 10.96 15.87 -6.60
C GLU A 82 9.98 16.95 -7.09
N VAL A 83 8.84 16.54 -7.65
CA VAL A 83 7.77 17.48 -8.05
C VAL A 83 7.20 18.20 -6.84
N LEU A 84 6.89 17.45 -5.77
CA LEU A 84 6.39 17.98 -4.52
C LEU A 84 7.42 18.93 -3.88
N ARG A 85 8.70 18.58 -3.94
CA ARG A 85 9.79 19.47 -3.51
C ARG A 85 9.72 20.81 -4.23
N GLU A 86 9.68 20.83 -5.55
CA GLU A 86 9.61 22.07 -6.32
C GLU A 86 8.35 22.90 -6.03
N MET A 87 7.20 22.22 -5.87
CA MET A 87 5.92 22.85 -5.51
C MET A 87 5.96 23.51 -4.13
N GLU A 88 6.45 22.79 -3.11
CA GLU A 88 6.51 23.29 -1.72
C GLU A 88 7.57 24.39 -1.52
N LEU A 89 8.68 24.33 -2.27
CA LEU A 89 9.74 25.36 -2.21
C LEU A 89 9.38 26.64 -2.98
N GLY A 90 8.22 26.67 -3.66
CA GLY A 90 7.76 27.79 -4.49
C GLY A 90 8.71 28.14 -5.63
N GLY A 91 9.44 27.14 -6.15
CA GLY A 91 10.50 27.31 -7.16
C GLY A 91 11.69 28.18 -6.72
N ARG A 92 11.86 28.46 -5.42
CA ARG A 92 12.93 29.35 -4.88
C ARG A 92 13.65 28.82 -3.63
N GLY A 93 13.66 27.51 -3.41
CA GLY A 93 14.56 26.88 -2.43
C GLY A 93 14.28 27.20 -0.94
N ARG A 94 13.04 27.48 -0.54
CA ARG A 94 12.70 27.73 0.88
C ARG A 94 12.56 26.44 1.69
N ARG A 95 13.49 26.13 2.61
CA ARG A 95 13.37 25.00 3.55
C ARG A 95 12.00 24.96 4.24
N ARG A 96 11.41 23.75 4.32
CA ARG A 96 10.16 23.48 5.06
C ARG A 96 10.30 23.84 6.54
N PRO A 97 9.20 24.20 7.23
CA PRO A 97 9.20 24.47 8.68
C PRO A 97 9.69 23.29 9.54
N ASP A 98 9.48 22.05 9.08
CA ASP A 98 9.94 20.82 9.75
C ASP A 98 11.40 20.46 9.45
N GLY A 99 12.06 21.17 8.51
CA GLY A 99 13.46 21.01 8.17
C GLY A 99 13.82 19.69 7.46
N LEU A 100 12.87 18.81 7.17
CA LEU A 100 13.12 17.53 6.50
C LEU A 100 13.11 17.71 4.97
N PRO A 101 14.19 17.36 4.25
CA PRO A 101 14.21 17.44 2.79
C PRO A 101 13.25 16.41 2.17
N ARG A 102 12.45 16.85 1.19
CA ARG A 102 11.82 15.95 0.21
C ARG A 102 12.95 15.35 -0.63
N ASP A 103 13.08 14.02 -0.60
CA ASP A 103 14.24 13.35 -1.14
C ASP A 103 13.84 11.97 -1.66
N PRO A 104 13.78 11.78 -3.00
CA PRO A 104 13.48 10.50 -3.63
C PRO A 104 14.44 9.36 -3.24
N SER A 105 15.56 9.65 -2.57
CA SER A 105 16.50 8.64 -2.06
C SER A 105 16.22 8.21 -0.61
N LYS A 106 15.16 8.74 0.03
CA LYS A 106 14.70 8.36 1.39
C LYS A 106 13.69 7.22 1.38
N TYR A 107 13.87 6.27 0.47
CA TYR A 107 13.24 4.96 0.53
C TYR A 107 14.23 3.95 1.11
N PHE A 108 13.73 3.02 1.90
CA PHE A 108 14.52 2.08 2.67
C PHE A 108 14.17 0.66 2.26
N THR A 109 15.18 -0.21 2.22
CA THR A 109 15.00 -1.65 2.08
C THR A 109 15.48 -2.34 3.35
N THR A 110 14.65 -3.22 3.88
CA THR A 110 14.93 -4.00 5.10
C THR A 110 14.57 -5.47 4.85
N LEU A 111 15.45 -6.36 5.28
CA LEU A 111 15.24 -7.81 5.31
C LEU A 111 15.05 -8.26 6.75
N PHE A 112 14.20 -9.26 6.93
CA PHE A 112 13.95 -9.89 8.22
C PHE A 112 14.26 -11.38 8.11
N GLY A 113 15.17 -11.88 8.95
CA GLY A 113 15.64 -13.26 8.88
C GLY A 113 16.55 -13.57 7.69
N ASP A 114 16.57 -14.82 7.28
CA ASP A 114 17.43 -15.33 6.20
C ASP A 114 16.61 -15.95 5.07
N ALA A 115 16.50 -15.24 3.95
CA ALA A 115 15.83 -15.74 2.75
C ALA A 115 16.50 -16.99 2.14
N GLY A 116 17.78 -17.22 2.43
CA GLY A 116 18.52 -18.41 2.02
C GLY A 116 18.15 -19.66 2.81
N GLY A 117 17.70 -19.48 4.06
CA GLY A 117 17.41 -20.55 5.01
C GLY A 117 16.08 -21.27 4.79
N ILE A 118 15.74 -22.10 5.78
CA ILE A 118 14.50 -22.90 5.84
C ILE A 118 13.40 -22.24 6.68
N GLY A 119 13.74 -21.24 7.49
CA GLY A 119 12.79 -20.57 8.37
C GLY A 119 12.05 -19.41 7.70
N PRO A 120 11.07 -18.82 8.39
CA PRO A 120 10.40 -17.62 7.93
C PRO A 120 11.36 -16.47 7.66
N TRP A 121 11.06 -15.69 6.63
CA TRP A 121 11.79 -14.46 6.31
C TRP A 121 10.84 -13.41 5.76
N GLY A 122 11.27 -12.16 5.75
CA GLY A 122 10.47 -11.05 5.25
C GLY A 122 11.30 -9.98 4.59
N TRP A 123 10.60 -9.10 3.88
CA TRP A 123 11.17 -7.93 3.25
C TRP A 123 10.20 -6.76 3.36
N ARG A 124 10.74 -5.58 3.63
CA ARG A 124 10.00 -4.33 3.63
C ARG A 124 10.70 -3.31 2.74
N PHE A 125 9.91 -2.64 1.90
CA PHE A 125 10.34 -1.45 1.19
C PHE A 125 9.39 -0.31 1.48
N GLU A 126 9.91 0.79 2.01
CA GLU A 126 9.09 1.90 2.45
C GLU A 126 9.78 3.25 2.32
N GLY A 127 8.98 4.29 2.18
CA GLY A 127 9.39 5.69 2.16
C GLY A 127 8.15 6.56 2.24
N HIS A 128 8.30 7.85 1.96
CA HIS A 128 7.13 8.72 1.87
C HIS A 128 6.18 8.18 0.78
N HIS A 129 4.92 7.94 1.15
CA HIS A 129 3.86 7.41 0.29
C HIS A 129 4.00 6.00 -0.30
N VAL A 130 4.99 5.21 0.11
CA VAL A 130 5.06 3.79 -0.28
C VAL A 130 5.39 2.95 0.94
N SER A 131 4.64 1.88 1.18
CA SER A 131 5.02 0.84 2.13
C SER A 131 4.60 -0.52 1.59
N LEU A 132 5.57 -1.37 1.31
CA LEU A 132 5.39 -2.72 0.79
C LEU A 132 5.92 -3.71 1.82
N HIS A 133 5.10 -4.67 2.18
CA HIS A 133 5.45 -5.73 3.13
C HIS A 133 5.35 -7.08 2.47
N VAL A 134 6.35 -7.92 2.68
CA VAL A 134 6.32 -9.33 2.29
C VAL A 134 6.81 -10.17 3.45
N THR A 135 6.05 -11.22 3.78
CA THR A 135 6.48 -12.28 4.70
C THR A 135 6.31 -13.61 3.98
N VAL A 136 7.35 -14.45 4.05
CA VAL A 136 7.38 -15.77 3.42
C VAL A 136 7.53 -16.83 4.51
N VAL A 137 6.64 -17.81 4.49
CA VAL A 137 6.60 -18.95 5.42
C VAL A 137 6.29 -20.18 4.60
N ASP A 138 7.15 -21.22 4.65
CA ASP A 138 6.95 -22.50 3.95
C ASP A 138 6.62 -22.39 2.44
N GLY A 139 7.14 -21.35 1.78
CA GLY A 139 6.89 -21.08 0.37
C GLY A 139 5.56 -20.37 0.06
N GLU A 140 4.76 -20.05 1.09
CA GLU A 140 3.60 -19.17 1.00
C GLU A 140 4.00 -17.71 1.26
N VAL A 141 3.25 -16.76 0.70
CA VAL A 141 3.57 -15.32 0.76
C VAL A 141 2.39 -14.53 1.29
N ALA A 142 2.61 -13.75 2.34
CA ALA A 142 1.73 -12.66 2.75
C ALA A 142 2.31 -11.34 2.24
N SER A 143 1.49 -10.51 1.58
CA SER A 143 1.94 -9.28 0.92
C SER A 143 1.24 -8.01 1.43
N THR A 144 0.63 -8.07 2.61
CA THR A 144 -0.09 -6.96 3.23
C THR A 144 0.52 -6.59 4.59
N PRO A 145 0.42 -5.30 5.01
CA PRO A 145 -0.21 -4.18 4.31
C PRO A 145 0.57 -3.74 3.05
N CYS A 146 -0.18 -3.28 2.04
CA CYS A 146 0.35 -2.69 0.81
C CYS A 146 -0.20 -1.27 0.66
N PHE A 147 0.63 -0.28 0.92
CA PHE A 147 0.27 1.13 0.93
C PHE A 147 0.89 1.86 -0.25
N LEU A 148 0.05 2.61 -0.98
CA LEU A 148 0.44 3.57 -2.01
C LEU A 148 -0.27 4.89 -1.74
N GLY A 149 0.48 5.99 -1.68
CA GLY A 149 -0.05 7.34 -1.61
C GLY A 149 0.49 8.19 -2.76
N SER A 150 -0.10 9.36 -2.98
CA SER A 150 0.39 10.31 -3.97
C SER A 150 0.15 11.73 -3.48
N ASN A 151 1.23 12.50 -3.35
CA ASN A 151 1.20 13.92 -3.09
C ASN A 151 2.17 14.64 -4.03
N PRO A 152 1.68 15.44 -5.00
CA PRO A 152 0.26 15.65 -5.29
C PRO A 152 -0.44 14.38 -5.80
N ALA A 153 -1.75 14.27 -5.60
CA ALA A 153 -2.57 13.19 -6.19
C ALA A 153 -2.68 13.36 -7.72
N GLU A 154 -2.71 14.60 -8.19
CA GLU A 154 -2.76 15.02 -9.58
C GLU A 154 -1.77 16.17 -9.84
N VAL A 155 -0.93 15.99 -10.86
CA VAL A 155 -0.07 17.04 -11.43
C VAL A 155 -0.75 17.59 -12.69
N VAL A 156 -1.00 18.89 -12.72
CA VAL A 156 -1.64 19.57 -13.86
C VAL A 156 -0.68 20.58 -14.48
N HIS A 157 -0.67 20.65 -15.82
CA HIS A 157 -0.01 21.71 -16.57
C HIS A 157 -1.00 22.35 -17.54
N GLY A 158 -1.38 23.62 -17.26
CA GLY A 158 -2.47 24.27 -17.97
C GLY A 158 -3.80 23.58 -17.68
N ASP A 159 -4.44 23.04 -18.70
CA ASP A 159 -5.70 22.29 -18.63
C ASP A 159 -5.49 20.76 -18.73
N ARG A 160 -4.24 20.28 -18.72
CA ARG A 160 -3.90 18.87 -18.94
C ARG A 160 -3.39 18.21 -17.68
N VAL A 161 -3.96 17.06 -17.36
CA VAL A 161 -3.41 16.13 -16.36
C VAL A 161 -2.12 15.52 -16.91
N VAL A 162 -1.02 15.71 -16.18
CA VAL A 162 0.32 15.17 -16.51
C VAL A 162 0.53 13.83 -15.81
N LEU A 163 0.21 13.75 -14.52
CA LEU A 163 0.32 12.54 -13.70
C LEU A 163 -0.87 12.46 -12.75
N ARG A 164 -1.45 11.27 -12.59
CA ARG A 164 -2.43 10.91 -11.55
C ARG A 164 -2.23 9.44 -11.14
N PRO A 165 -1.23 9.11 -10.31
CA PRO A 165 -0.78 7.73 -10.11
C PRO A 165 -1.87 6.78 -9.58
N LEU A 166 -2.81 7.29 -8.79
CA LEU A 166 -3.92 6.54 -8.19
C LEU A 166 -5.27 6.85 -8.86
N ALA A 167 -5.24 7.21 -10.15
CA ALA A 167 -6.44 7.53 -10.94
C ALA A 167 -7.46 6.40 -10.96
N GLU A 168 -7.00 5.17 -11.22
CA GLU A 168 -7.89 4.02 -11.38
C GLU A 168 -8.62 3.69 -10.08
N GLU A 169 -7.92 3.77 -8.93
CA GLU A 169 -8.51 3.59 -7.62
C GLU A 169 -9.58 4.64 -7.30
N GLU A 170 -9.32 5.91 -7.62
CA GLU A 170 -10.29 7.00 -7.41
C GLU A 170 -11.51 6.84 -8.32
N ASP A 171 -11.26 6.72 -9.63
CA ASP A 171 -12.29 6.74 -10.66
C ASP A 171 -13.19 5.51 -10.56
N THR A 172 -12.62 4.33 -10.27
CA THR A 172 -13.40 3.09 -10.10
C THR A 172 -14.22 3.12 -8.80
N GLY A 173 -13.68 3.66 -7.71
CA GLY A 173 -14.44 3.87 -6.47
C GLY A 173 -15.64 4.81 -6.66
N ARG A 174 -15.46 5.92 -7.40
CA ARG A 174 -16.56 6.83 -7.77
C ARG A 174 -17.57 6.17 -8.70
N ALA A 175 -17.10 5.45 -9.72
CA ALA A 175 -17.96 4.71 -10.64
C ALA A 175 -18.82 3.68 -9.91
N LEU A 176 -18.27 3.02 -8.88
CA LEU A 176 -19.05 2.10 -8.04
C LEU A 176 -20.17 2.86 -7.32
N LEU A 177 -19.85 3.97 -6.64
CA LEU A 177 -20.86 4.79 -5.95
C LEU A 177 -21.96 5.27 -6.89
N GLU A 178 -21.61 5.68 -8.11
CA GLU A 178 -22.55 6.15 -9.13
C GLU A 178 -23.44 5.01 -9.66
N ALA A 179 -22.89 3.82 -9.82
CA ALA A 179 -23.61 2.65 -10.33
C ALA A 179 -24.59 2.04 -9.31
N LEU A 180 -24.50 2.40 -8.03
CA LEU A 180 -25.41 1.90 -7.00
C LEU A 180 -26.86 2.40 -7.20
N PRO A 181 -27.87 1.51 -7.15
CA PRO A 181 -29.26 1.91 -6.95
C PRO A 181 -29.44 2.86 -5.76
N ALA A 182 -30.45 3.71 -5.80
CA ALA A 182 -30.61 4.80 -4.81
C ALA A 182 -30.66 4.32 -3.34
N ASP A 183 -31.27 3.18 -3.07
CA ASP A 183 -31.34 2.57 -1.74
C ASP A 183 -29.98 2.03 -1.28
N GLN A 184 -29.24 1.36 -2.18
CA GLN A 184 -27.88 0.87 -1.91
C GLN A 184 -26.89 2.03 -1.76
N ARG A 185 -26.99 3.07 -2.60
CA ARG A 185 -26.17 4.28 -2.51
C ARG A 185 -26.37 5.00 -1.18
N LYS A 186 -27.61 5.06 -0.68
CA LYS A 186 -27.92 5.62 0.65
C LYS A 186 -27.30 4.79 1.78
N ARG A 187 -27.22 3.47 1.65
CA ARG A 187 -26.53 2.59 2.62
C ARG A 187 -25.01 2.70 2.53
N ALA A 188 -24.48 2.90 1.32
CA ALA A 188 -23.05 3.08 1.08
C ALA A 188 -22.53 4.41 1.65
N LEU A 189 -23.30 5.50 1.54
CA LEU A 189 -22.95 6.80 2.12
C LEU A 189 -23.07 6.75 3.65
N ILE A 190 -21.93 6.62 4.34
CA ILE A 190 -21.87 6.49 5.80
C ILE A 190 -21.69 7.84 6.51
N ASP A 191 -21.15 8.84 5.83
CA ASP A 191 -20.99 10.21 6.35
C ASP A 191 -20.92 11.23 5.19
N ASP A 192 -21.45 12.44 5.41
CA ASP A 192 -21.36 13.55 4.45
C ASP A 192 -19.95 14.17 4.42
N ARG A 193 -19.13 13.94 5.46
CA ARG A 193 -17.74 14.39 5.56
C ARG A 193 -16.79 13.20 5.53
N ALA A 194 -15.81 13.24 4.65
CA ALA A 194 -14.69 12.29 4.67
C ALA A 194 -13.83 12.50 5.93
N PRO A 195 -13.24 11.42 6.49
CA PRO A 195 -12.22 11.55 7.54
C PRO A 195 -11.01 12.35 7.05
N ASP A 196 -10.14 12.80 7.96
CA ASP A 196 -8.96 13.60 7.59
C ASP A 196 -7.78 12.74 7.05
N ASP A 197 -7.91 11.40 7.11
CA ASP A 197 -6.99 10.38 6.59
C ASP A 197 -7.74 9.02 6.53
N ILE A 198 -7.09 7.95 6.03
CA ILE A 198 -7.57 6.57 6.22
C ILE A 198 -7.76 6.25 7.70
N LEU A 199 -8.79 5.46 8.04
CA LEU A 199 -9.20 5.24 9.43
C LEU A 199 -8.23 4.34 10.18
N THR A 200 -7.55 3.42 9.49
CA THR A 200 -6.61 2.50 10.15
C THR A 200 -5.21 3.07 10.36
N PHE A 201 -4.89 4.22 9.77
CA PHE A 201 -3.55 4.82 9.79
C PHE A 201 -2.47 3.75 9.52
N ASN A 202 -1.40 3.73 10.31
CA ASN A 202 -0.35 2.72 10.28
C ASN A 202 -0.53 1.63 11.35
N SER A 203 -1.74 1.45 11.90
CA SER A 203 -1.93 0.49 13.00
C SER A 203 -1.60 -0.94 12.54
N PRO A 204 -0.78 -1.69 13.28
CA PRO A 204 -0.42 -3.07 12.93
C PRO A 204 -1.61 -4.04 13.04
N ARG A 205 -2.71 -3.61 13.68
CA ARG A 205 -3.98 -4.33 13.77
C ARG A 205 -5.13 -3.41 13.39
N VAL A 206 -6.09 -3.93 12.64
CA VAL A 206 -7.35 -3.22 12.40
C VAL A 206 -8.19 -3.29 13.67
N GLY A 207 -8.20 -2.19 14.43
CA GLY A 207 -8.91 -2.09 15.73
C GLY A 207 -10.04 -1.07 15.74
N VAL A 208 -10.40 -0.54 14.57
CA VAL A 208 -11.47 0.45 14.38
C VAL A 208 -12.73 -0.23 13.87
N ASP A 209 -13.89 0.34 14.20
CA ASP A 209 -15.17 -0.14 13.68
C ASP A 209 -15.33 0.30 12.22
N LEU A 210 -15.33 -0.69 11.32
CA LEU A 210 -15.54 -0.50 9.89
C LEU A 210 -16.91 -0.98 9.42
N SER A 211 -17.87 -1.17 10.33
CA SER A 211 -19.24 -1.58 10.00
C SER A 211 -20.00 -0.54 9.16
N GLY A 212 -21.03 -1.01 8.45
CA GLY A 212 -21.84 -0.19 7.54
C GLY A 212 -21.48 -0.39 6.07
N GLY A 213 -22.18 0.33 5.20
CA GLY A 213 -22.06 0.16 3.75
C GLY A 213 -23.03 -0.86 3.16
N VAL A 214 -22.82 -1.16 1.87
CA VAL A 214 -23.57 -2.17 1.11
C VAL A 214 -22.70 -3.41 0.92
N ALA A 215 -23.24 -4.59 1.21
CA ALA A 215 -22.53 -5.85 0.98
C ALA A 215 -22.29 -6.04 -0.52
N LEU A 216 -21.09 -6.44 -0.92
CA LEU A 216 -20.79 -6.73 -2.32
C LEU A 216 -21.62 -7.91 -2.86
N ALA A 217 -22.04 -8.81 -1.97
CA ALA A 217 -22.94 -9.92 -2.28
C ALA A 217 -24.38 -9.46 -2.62
N ASP A 218 -24.79 -8.27 -2.19
CA ASP A 218 -26.10 -7.67 -2.51
C ASP A 218 -26.08 -6.93 -3.87
N LEU A 219 -24.89 -6.73 -4.47
CA LEU A 219 -24.75 -6.02 -5.74
C LEU A 219 -25.10 -6.91 -6.93
N SER A 220 -25.59 -6.29 -7.99
CA SER A 220 -25.87 -6.98 -9.26
C SER A 220 -25.58 -6.07 -10.46
N GLY A 221 -25.55 -6.65 -11.66
CA GLY A 221 -25.31 -5.90 -12.90
C GLY A 221 -23.99 -5.13 -12.89
N SER A 222 -24.03 -3.89 -13.39
CA SER A 222 -22.84 -3.03 -13.50
C SER A 222 -22.18 -2.74 -12.16
N ALA A 223 -22.95 -2.50 -11.09
CA ALA A 223 -22.40 -2.23 -9.76
C ALA A 223 -21.55 -3.41 -9.26
N ARG A 224 -21.99 -4.66 -9.48
CA ARG A 224 -21.19 -5.83 -9.12
C ARG A 224 -19.91 -5.91 -9.95
N SER A 225 -20.01 -5.75 -11.27
CA SER A 225 -18.83 -5.80 -12.15
C SER A 225 -17.80 -4.71 -11.84
N ILE A 226 -18.23 -3.51 -11.44
CA ILE A 226 -17.32 -2.43 -11.02
C ILE A 226 -16.71 -2.73 -9.65
N ALA A 227 -17.46 -3.32 -8.72
CA ALA A 227 -16.93 -3.75 -7.43
C ALA A 227 -15.87 -4.85 -7.60
N ASP A 228 -16.09 -5.81 -8.50
CA ASP A 228 -15.10 -6.83 -8.86
C ASP A 228 -13.83 -6.18 -9.43
N ALA A 229 -13.99 -5.26 -10.38
CA ALA A 229 -12.85 -4.52 -10.94
C ALA A 229 -12.09 -3.71 -9.88
N LEU A 230 -12.79 -3.13 -8.90
CA LEU A 230 -12.15 -2.42 -7.79
C LEU A 230 -11.34 -3.36 -6.90
N VAL A 231 -11.88 -4.54 -6.59
CA VAL A 231 -11.15 -5.58 -5.84
C VAL A 231 -9.91 -6.00 -6.62
N ASP A 232 -10.05 -6.30 -7.92
CA ASP A 232 -8.97 -6.70 -8.82
C ASP A 232 -7.85 -5.64 -8.84
N LEU A 233 -8.17 -4.34 -8.92
CA LEU A 233 -7.19 -3.24 -8.88
C LEU A 233 -6.26 -3.29 -7.66
N HIS A 234 -6.76 -3.76 -6.51
CA HIS A 234 -5.97 -3.85 -5.28
C HIS A 234 -5.20 -5.16 -5.18
N VAL A 235 -5.82 -6.30 -5.50
CA VAL A 235 -5.16 -7.60 -5.39
C VAL A 235 -4.13 -7.84 -6.49
N ASP A 236 -4.36 -7.30 -7.70
CA ASP A 236 -3.42 -7.37 -8.82
C ASP A 236 -2.21 -6.45 -8.61
N ARG A 237 -2.10 -5.73 -7.48
CA ARG A 237 -0.87 -5.00 -7.15
C ARG A 237 0.33 -5.93 -7.00
N VAL A 238 0.11 -7.16 -6.55
CA VAL A 238 1.16 -8.14 -6.26
C VAL A 238 1.09 -9.33 -7.23
N LYS A 239 2.21 -10.04 -7.38
CA LYS A 239 2.30 -11.20 -8.30
C LYS A 239 2.06 -12.56 -7.63
N PHE A 240 1.78 -12.54 -6.33
CA PHE A 240 1.56 -13.71 -5.51
C PHE A 240 0.06 -14.02 -5.41
N PRO A 241 -0.32 -15.29 -5.15
CA PRO A 241 -1.70 -15.65 -4.87
C PRO A 241 -2.22 -14.87 -3.65
N VAL A 242 -3.49 -14.50 -3.73
CA VAL A 242 -4.21 -13.73 -2.71
C VAL A 242 -5.59 -14.34 -2.51
N ASP A 243 -6.13 -14.21 -1.32
CA ASP A 243 -7.52 -14.55 -1.05
C ASP A 243 -8.42 -13.46 -1.64
N THR A 244 -9.36 -13.86 -2.49
CA THR A 244 -10.32 -12.97 -3.17
C THR A 244 -11.77 -13.24 -2.78
N ASP A 245 -11.99 -13.95 -1.66
CA ASP A 245 -13.34 -14.07 -1.11
C ASP A 245 -13.86 -12.69 -0.70
N THR A 246 -14.95 -12.28 -1.34
CA THR A 246 -15.62 -11.00 -1.13
C THR A 246 -17.02 -11.18 -0.53
N SER A 247 -17.34 -12.37 -0.03
CA SER A 247 -18.67 -12.73 0.47
C SER A 247 -19.12 -11.90 1.68
N ASP A 248 -18.18 -11.47 2.53
CA ASP A 248 -18.42 -10.62 3.69
C ASP A 248 -17.97 -9.16 3.50
N VAL A 249 -17.52 -8.79 2.29
CA VAL A 249 -16.98 -7.47 2.00
C VAL A 249 -18.11 -6.47 1.77
N HIS A 250 -17.97 -5.29 2.38
CA HIS A 250 -18.91 -4.18 2.26
C HIS A 250 -18.23 -2.96 1.64
N PHE A 251 -18.91 -2.28 0.73
CA PHE A 251 -18.52 -0.99 0.19
C PHE A 251 -19.17 0.16 0.97
N ALA A 252 -18.36 1.10 1.43
CA ALA A 252 -18.82 2.33 2.08
C ALA A 252 -18.09 3.55 1.53
N TRP A 253 -18.76 4.70 1.56
CA TRP A 253 -18.32 5.99 1.05
C TRP A 253 -18.56 7.10 2.07
N ALA A 254 -17.63 8.02 2.21
CA ALA A 254 -17.81 9.25 2.99
C ALA A 254 -17.32 10.48 2.20
N GLY A 255 -17.97 11.61 2.39
CA GLY A 255 -17.63 12.85 1.69
C GLY A 255 -18.29 13.02 0.32
N SER A 256 -17.78 13.97 -0.46
CA SER A 256 -18.42 14.41 -1.70
C SER A 256 -18.30 13.38 -2.82
N PRO A 257 -19.39 13.07 -3.57
CA PRO A 257 -19.32 12.22 -4.75
C PRO A 257 -18.62 12.90 -5.94
N GLU A 258 -18.48 14.22 -5.90
CA GLU A 258 -17.92 15.02 -6.99
C GLU A 258 -16.39 14.88 -7.06
N ARG A 259 -15.88 14.77 -8.29
CA ARG A 259 -14.44 14.71 -8.56
C ARG A 259 -13.73 15.99 -8.09
N GLY A 260 -12.53 15.85 -7.53
CA GLY A 260 -11.76 16.98 -7.00
C GLY A 260 -12.28 17.54 -5.68
N SER A 261 -13.22 16.85 -5.04
CA SER A 261 -13.68 17.16 -3.68
C SER A 261 -13.19 16.09 -2.69
N HIS A 262 -13.17 16.46 -1.41
CA HIS A 262 -12.73 15.59 -0.33
C HIS A 262 -13.65 14.37 -0.22
N HIS A 263 -13.04 13.18 -0.25
CA HIS A 263 -13.79 11.93 -0.24
C HIS A 263 -12.94 10.77 0.31
N TYR A 264 -13.66 9.72 0.70
CA TYR A 264 -13.12 8.48 1.23
C TYR A 264 -14.02 7.32 0.78
N TYR A 265 -13.43 6.17 0.52
CA TYR A 265 -14.18 4.92 0.44
C TYR A 265 -13.42 3.78 1.12
N ARG A 266 -14.16 2.72 1.47
CA ARG A 266 -13.59 1.45 1.87
C ARG A 266 -14.30 0.25 1.27
N LEU A 267 -13.54 -0.82 1.09
CA LEU A 267 -14.03 -2.18 0.99
C LEU A 267 -13.60 -2.91 2.25
N SER A 268 -14.52 -3.37 3.09
CA SER A 268 -14.18 -3.97 4.39
C SER A 268 -14.91 -5.28 4.64
N GLY A 269 -14.14 -6.33 4.88
CA GLY A 269 -14.54 -7.67 5.34
C GLY A 269 -13.50 -8.23 6.31
N SER A 270 -13.66 -9.50 6.73
CA SER A 270 -12.79 -10.11 7.75
C SER A 270 -11.37 -10.38 7.26
N ARG A 271 -11.21 -10.69 5.96
CA ARG A 271 -9.92 -10.99 5.32
C ARG A 271 -9.56 -10.04 4.17
N PHE A 272 -10.36 -9.00 3.97
CA PHE A 272 -10.16 -8.03 2.90
C PHE A 272 -10.47 -6.62 3.37
N LEU A 273 -9.48 -5.74 3.35
CA LEU A 273 -9.65 -4.33 3.64
C LEU A 273 -8.94 -3.48 2.59
N VAL A 274 -9.68 -2.56 2.00
CA VAL A 274 -9.17 -1.44 1.23
C VAL A 274 -9.69 -0.16 1.87
N GLU A 275 -8.82 0.81 2.04
CA GLU A 275 -9.21 2.19 2.30
C GLU A 275 -8.56 3.09 1.25
N TYR A 276 -9.33 4.05 0.76
CA TYR A 276 -8.87 5.12 -0.09
C TYR A 276 -9.40 6.43 0.45
N ASP A 277 -8.54 7.44 0.55
CA ASP A 277 -8.95 8.80 0.86
C ASP A 277 -8.20 9.79 -0.05
N ASN A 278 -8.83 10.93 -0.31
CA ASN A 278 -8.17 12.08 -0.90
C ASN A 278 -8.80 13.34 -0.31
N THR A 279 -8.27 13.75 0.83
CA THR A 279 -8.92 14.69 1.76
C THR A 279 -8.02 15.86 2.14
N GLN A 280 -6.71 15.70 1.97
CA GLN A 280 -5.71 16.71 2.27
C GLN A 280 -5.35 17.51 1.00
N ASN A 281 -4.73 18.68 1.19
CA ASN A 281 -4.29 19.58 0.11
C ASN A 281 -5.37 19.86 -0.95
N ASP A 282 -6.59 20.17 -0.51
CA ASP A 282 -7.76 20.42 -1.36
C ASP A 282 -8.10 19.22 -2.28
N ALA A 283 -8.16 18.01 -1.70
CA ALA A 283 -8.29 16.74 -2.41
C ALA A 283 -7.21 16.54 -3.50
N ASN A 284 -5.97 16.85 -3.14
CA ASN A 284 -4.81 16.59 -3.98
C ASN A 284 -3.69 15.83 -3.24
N HIS A 285 -4.06 14.96 -2.30
CA HIS A 285 -3.16 14.13 -1.53
C HIS A 285 -3.91 12.84 -1.19
N ALA A 286 -3.68 11.82 -2.01
CA ALA A 286 -4.44 10.58 -1.95
C ALA A 286 -3.66 9.50 -1.21
N HIS A 287 -4.35 8.72 -0.39
CA HIS A 287 -3.82 7.47 0.17
C HIS A 287 -4.67 6.28 -0.26
N SER A 288 -4.02 5.15 -0.44
CA SER A 288 -4.65 3.88 -0.76
C SER A 288 -3.91 2.72 -0.10
N VAL A 289 -4.57 2.06 0.85
CA VAL A 289 -4.04 0.90 1.54
C VAL A 289 -4.86 -0.34 1.22
N TRP A 290 -4.19 -1.46 0.95
CA TRP A 290 -4.78 -2.79 0.89
C TRP A 290 -4.21 -3.66 2.01
N ARG A 291 -5.09 -4.35 2.73
CA ARG A 291 -4.80 -5.15 3.92
C ARG A 291 -5.58 -6.45 3.91
N ASP A 292 -5.00 -7.49 4.49
CA ASP A 292 -5.70 -8.68 4.92
C ASP A 292 -5.67 -8.65 6.46
N PRO A 293 -6.74 -8.21 7.14
CA PRO A 293 -6.71 -8.01 8.59
C PRO A 293 -6.32 -9.27 9.39
N ALA A 294 -6.56 -10.46 8.83
CA ALA A 294 -6.22 -11.73 9.46
C ALA A 294 -4.77 -12.16 9.17
N ASN A 295 -4.20 -11.78 8.03
CA ASN A 295 -2.86 -12.22 7.59
C ASN A 295 -1.84 -11.08 7.37
N ASP A 296 -2.15 -9.85 7.77
CA ASP A 296 -1.19 -8.75 7.75
C ASP A 296 0.13 -9.16 8.43
N PHE A 297 1.24 -8.82 7.81
CA PHE A 297 2.60 -9.21 8.23
C PHE A 297 2.82 -10.74 8.29
N GLY A 298 1.99 -11.52 7.60
CA GLY A 298 2.03 -12.99 7.58
C GLY A 298 1.57 -13.64 8.87
N ASP A 299 0.80 -12.95 9.70
CA ASP A 299 0.45 -13.47 11.03
C ASP A 299 -0.41 -14.75 10.99
N ASP A 300 -1.28 -14.93 9.98
CA ASP A 300 -2.01 -16.19 9.82
C ASP A 300 -1.11 -17.32 9.31
N LEU A 301 -0.23 -17.02 8.34
CA LEU A 301 0.79 -17.97 7.87
C LEU A 301 1.67 -18.45 9.02
N LEU A 302 2.16 -17.52 9.84
CA LEU A 302 2.99 -17.83 10.99
C LEU A 302 2.24 -18.64 12.04
N ARG A 303 0.98 -18.30 12.32
CA ARG A 303 0.13 -19.07 13.23
C ARG A 303 -0.06 -20.51 12.74
N ARG A 304 -0.30 -20.72 11.44
CA ARG A 304 -0.41 -22.06 10.85
C ARG A 304 0.88 -22.85 10.97
N HIS A 305 2.01 -22.26 10.56
CA HIS A 305 3.35 -22.84 10.69
C HIS A 305 3.65 -23.29 12.13
N LEU A 306 3.42 -22.42 13.13
CA LEU A 306 3.63 -22.76 14.54
C LEU A 306 2.72 -23.90 15.02
N THR A 307 1.47 -23.96 14.52
CA THR A 307 0.53 -25.02 14.92
C THR A 307 0.88 -26.37 14.27
N GLU A 308 1.32 -26.35 13.02
CA GLU A 308 1.62 -27.55 12.21
C GLU A 308 3.01 -28.14 12.53
N ASP A 309 4.04 -27.31 12.69
CA ASP A 309 5.43 -27.75 12.89
C ASP A 309 5.85 -27.84 14.37
N HIS A 310 5.17 -27.13 15.27
CA HIS A 310 5.54 -27.08 16.69
C HIS A 310 4.50 -27.61 17.66
N GLY A 311 3.38 -28.17 17.17
CA GLY A 311 2.40 -28.98 17.90
C GLY A 311 2.40 -28.83 19.42
N ALA A 312 1.91 -27.70 19.91
CA ALA A 312 1.62 -27.46 21.33
C ALA A 312 0.11 -27.27 21.53
#